data_AF-Q946Z4-F1
#
_entry.id   AF-Q946Z4-F1
#
_cell.length_a   1.000
_cell.length_b   1.000
_cell.length_c   1.000
_cell.angle_alpha   90.00
_cell.angle_beta   90.00
_cell.angle_gamma   90.00
#
_symmetry.space_group_name_H-M   'P 1'
#
loop_
_entity.id
_entity.type
_entity.pdbx_description
1 polymer ?
#
loop_
_entity_poly.entity_id
_entity_poly.type
_entity_poly.pdbx_seq_one_letter_code
_entity_poly.pdbx_strand_id
1 'polypeptide(L)'
;VTTYKGTFRAAVPSGASTGIHEAVELRDGDKSQWMGKGVAKAVGNVNNDIAPALLGKDPTQQKEIDDAMIALDGTENKGKLGANAILAVSMAVAKAGAAEKGVPLYKYIAQLAGNSKLVLPVPSFNVINGGEHAGNGLAM
;
A
#
# COMPACT_ATOMS: atom_id res chain seq x y z
N VAL A 1 -6.60 -3.55 -9.71
CA VAL A 1 -7.39 -4.77 -9.47
C VAL A 1 -8.70 -4.64 -10.23
N THR A 2 -9.05 -5.62 -11.05
CA THR A 2 -10.27 -5.58 -11.85
C THR A 2 -11.13 -6.78 -11.50
N THR A 3 -12.41 -6.53 -11.23
CA THR A 3 -13.42 -7.56 -10.98
C THR A 3 -14.63 -7.27 -11.85
N TYR A 4 -15.66 -8.12 -11.79
CA TYR A 4 -16.92 -7.88 -12.47
C TYR A 4 -17.66 -6.62 -11.96
N LYS A 5 -17.30 -6.10 -10.79
CA LYS A 5 -17.80 -4.82 -10.24
C LYS A 5 -17.09 -3.59 -10.81
N GLY A 6 -15.99 -3.77 -11.54
CA GLY A 6 -15.22 -2.68 -12.17
C GLY A 6 -13.73 -2.71 -11.84
N THR A 7 -13.08 -1.57 -12.06
CA THR A 7 -11.63 -1.41 -11.88
C THR A 7 -11.33 -0.56 -10.65
N PHE A 8 -10.55 -1.12 -9.74
CA PHE A 8 -10.17 -0.55 -8.46
C PHE A 8 -8.69 -0.20 -8.46
N ARG A 9 -8.40 1.05 -8.08
CA ARG A 9 -7.05 1.64 -8.11
C ARG A 9 -6.62 2.07 -6.71
N ALA A 10 -5.38 1.79 -6.38
CA ALA A 10 -4.67 2.37 -5.25
C ALA A 10 -3.30 2.84 -5.70
N ALA A 11 -2.72 3.76 -4.93
CA ALA A 11 -1.36 4.23 -5.08
C ALA A 11 -0.70 4.18 -3.70
N VAL A 12 0.62 4.06 -3.67
CA VAL A 12 1.39 3.95 -2.44
C VAL A 12 2.16 5.25 -2.22
N PRO A 13 2.03 5.89 -1.04
CA PRO A 13 2.84 7.05 -0.69
C PRO A 13 4.30 6.64 -0.43
N SER A 14 5.20 7.62 -0.43
CA SER A 14 6.60 7.43 -0.04
C SER A 14 6.97 8.47 1.01
N GLY A 15 7.73 8.06 2.01
CA GLY A 15 8.24 8.92 3.09
C GLY A 15 9.62 9.49 2.77
N ALA A 16 9.94 10.65 3.35
CA ALA A 16 11.30 11.20 3.34
C ALA A 16 12.13 10.67 4.52
N SER A 17 11.52 10.66 5.71
CA SER A 17 12.13 10.19 6.96
C SER A 17 11.81 8.73 7.20
N THR A 18 12.45 7.83 6.45
CA THR A 18 12.23 6.38 6.59
C THR A 18 12.92 5.84 7.85
N GLY A 19 12.15 5.27 8.78
CA GLY A 19 12.70 4.57 9.94
C GLY A 19 13.45 3.29 9.55
N ILE A 20 14.52 2.95 10.27
CA ILE A 20 15.36 1.76 10.01
C ILE A 20 14.63 0.41 10.12
N HIS A 21 13.44 0.40 10.74
CA HIS A 21 12.61 -0.78 10.93
C HIS A 21 11.37 -0.81 10.02
N GLU A 22 11.26 0.13 9.08
CA GLU A 22 10.16 0.13 8.12
C GLU A 22 10.27 -1.04 7.14
N ALA A 23 9.12 -1.48 6.63
CA ALA A 23 9.10 -2.41 5.51
C ALA A 23 9.71 -1.75 4.27
N VAL A 24 10.40 -2.52 3.44
CA VAL A 24 11.26 -2.01 2.39
C VAL A 24 10.43 -1.41 1.25
N GLU A 25 10.58 -0.11 1.02
CA GLU A 25 10.18 0.52 -0.23
C GLU A 25 11.19 0.17 -1.34
N LEU A 26 10.81 -0.68 -2.30
CA LEU A 26 11.72 -1.13 -3.35
C LEU A 26 11.87 -0.07 -4.44
N ARG A 27 13.11 0.42 -4.62
CA ARG A 27 13.53 1.36 -5.66
C ARG A 27 14.49 0.70 -6.65
N ASP A 28 14.51 1.20 -7.88
CA ASP A 28 15.31 0.63 -8.96
C ASP A 28 16.82 0.83 -8.74
N GLY A 29 17.21 1.98 -8.17
CA GLY A 29 18.61 2.34 -7.93
C GLY A 29 19.38 2.81 -9.17
N ASP A 30 18.74 2.86 -10.34
CA ASP A 30 19.36 3.34 -11.58
C ASP A 30 19.51 4.87 -11.56
N LYS A 31 20.72 5.36 -11.28
CA LYS A 31 21.00 6.80 -11.20
C LYS A 31 20.74 7.56 -12.51
N SER A 32 20.72 6.88 -13.66
CA SER A 32 20.42 7.50 -14.95
C SER A 32 18.92 7.83 -15.12
N GLN A 33 18.05 7.20 -14.31
CA GLN A 33 16.60 7.37 -14.38
C GLN A 33 16.03 7.81 -13.03
N TRP A 34 15.26 8.90 -13.04
CA TRP A 34 14.59 9.43 -11.83
C TRP A 34 15.52 9.56 -10.62
N MET A 35 16.81 9.85 -10.83
CA MET A 35 17.82 9.94 -9.77
C MET A 35 17.93 8.66 -8.91
N GLY A 36 17.70 7.47 -9.49
CA GLY A 36 17.69 6.20 -8.77
C GLY A 36 16.36 5.84 -8.09
N LYS A 37 15.34 6.72 -8.19
CA LYS A 37 14.06 6.57 -7.50
C LYS A 37 12.97 5.90 -8.34
N GLY A 38 13.34 5.27 -9.46
CA GLY A 38 12.41 4.44 -10.23
C GLY A 38 11.80 3.31 -9.37
N VAL A 39 10.66 2.79 -9.81
CA VAL A 39 9.94 1.68 -9.14
C VAL A 39 9.56 0.57 -10.13
N ALA A 40 10.23 0.50 -11.28
CA ALA A 40 9.96 -0.50 -12.31
C ALA A 40 10.10 -1.93 -11.79
N LYS A 41 11.04 -2.19 -10.86
CA LYS A 41 11.18 -3.49 -10.18
C LYS A 41 9.93 -3.85 -9.37
N ALA A 42 9.45 -2.93 -8.53
CA ALA A 42 8.24 -3.15 -7.74
C ALA A 42 7.00 -3.34 -8.63
N VAL A 43 6.88 -2.56 -9.71
CA VAL A 43 5.82 -2.74 -10.71
C VAL A 43 5.93 -4.11 -11.41
N GLY A 44 7.14 -4.53 -11.75
CA GLY A 44 7.43 -5.87 -12.29
C GLY A 44 6.95 -6.97 -11.36
N ASN A 45 7.27 -6.88 -10.07
CA ASN A 45 6.83 -7.84 -9.05
C ASN A 45 5.29 -7.90 -8.94
N VAL A 46 4.60 -6.76 -9.04
CA VAL A 46 3.13 -6.74 -9.09
C VAL A 46 2.60 -7.52 -10.30
N ASN A 47 3.13 -7.22 -11.49
CA ASN A 47 2.58 -7.77 -12.74
C ASN A 47 2.94 -9.24 -12.96
N ASN A 48 4.15 -9.64 -12.58
CA ASN A 48 4.72 -10.94 -12.94
C ASN A 48 4.60 -11.98 -11.82
N ASP A 49 4.59 -11.55 -10.55
CA ASP A 49 4.57 -12.48 -9.41
C ASP A 49 3.25 -12.40 -8.63
N ILE A 50 2.88 -11.20 -8.16
CA ILE A 50 1.70 -11.01 -7.30
C ILE A 50 0.41 -11.26 -8.08
N ALA A 51 0.28 -10.68 -9.29
CA ALA A 51 -0.96 -10.80 -10.05
C ALA A 51 -1.32 -12.27 -10.36
N PRO A 52 -0.42 -13.12 -10.91
CA PRO A 52 -0.73 -14.53 -11.13
C PRO A 52 -1.10 -15.29 -9.84
N ALA A 53 -0.45 -14.98 -8.71
CA ALA A 53 -0.73 -15.64 -7.44
C ALA A 53 -2.11 -15.32 -6.84
N LEU A 54 -2.71 -14.19 -7.22
CA LEU A 54 -3.97 -13.71 -6.66
C LEU A 54 -5.16 -13.79 -7.63
N LEU A 55 -4.93 -14.09 -8.91
CA LEU A 55 -6.00 -14.22 -9.89
C LEU A 55 -7.03 -15.27 -9.44
N GLY A 56 -8.30 -14.90 -9.51
CA GLY A 56 -9.44 -15.76 -9.12
C GLY A 56 -9.76 -15.78 -7.62
N LYS A 57 -8.99 -15.10 -6.76
CA LYS A 57 -9.32 -14.98 -5.33
C LYS A 57 -10.48 -14.02 -5.09
N ASP A 58 -11.27 -14.32 -4.06
CA ASP A 58 -12.37 -13.46 -3.61
C ASP A 58 -11.81 -12.18 -2.94
N PRO A 59 -12.08 -10.98 -3.48
CA PRO A 59 -11.56 -9.72 -2.92
C PRO A 59 -12.12 -9.39 -1.54
N THR A 60 -13.14 -10.11 -1.05
CA THR A 60 -13.64 -9.97 0.32
C THR A 60 -12.80 -10.72 1.36
N GLN A 61 -11.90 -11.60 0.93
CA GLN A 61 -10.97 -12.34 1.80
C GLN A 61 -9.65 -11.56 1.99
N GLN A 62 -9.74 -10.34 2.53
CA GLN A 62 -8.58 -9.44 2.68
C GLN A 62 -7.40 -10.13 3.39
N LYS A 63 -7.67 -10.80 4.51
CA LYS A 63 -6.63 -11.48 5.30
C LYS A 63 -5.92 -12.58 4.50
N GLU A 64 -6.67 -13.41 3.78
CA GLU A 64 -6.10 -14.49 2.97
C GLU A 64 -5.21 -13.93 1.85
N ILE A 65 -5.66 -12.87 1.19
CA ILE A 65 -4.92 -12.22 0.11
C ILE A 65 -3.63 -11.58 0.64
N ASP A 66 -3.71 -10.85 1.76
CA ASP A 66 -2.54 -10.23 2.38
C ASP A 66 -1.55 -11.31 2.89
N ASP A 67 -2.04 -12.36 3.54
CA ASP A 67 -1.20 -13.49 4.00
C ASP A 67 -0.51 -14.18 2.81
N ALA A 68 -1.21 -14.37 1.68
CA ALA A 68 -0.64 -14.94 0.47
C ALA A 68 0.47 -14.08 -0.12
N MET A 69 0.32 -12.75 -0.15
CA MET A 69 1.36 -11.83 -0.61
C MET A 69 2.56 -11.81 0.34
N ILE A 70 2.31 -11.83 1.66
CA ILE A 70 3.37 -11.89 2.68
C ILE A 70 4.16 -13.19 2.55
N ALA A 71 3.48 -14.32 2.38
CA ALA A 71 4.12 -15.61 2.17
C ALA A 71 4.89 -15.68 0.85
N LEU A 72 4.36 -15.08 -0.24
CA LEU A 72 5.02 -15.02 -1.55
C LEU A 72 6.33 -14.21 -1.50
N ASP A 73 6.33 -13.13 -0.72
CA ASP A 73 7.54 -12.36 -0.44
C ASP A 73 8.52 -13.18 0.42
N GLY A 74 8.05 -13.74 1.53
CA GLY A 74 8.83 -14.64 2.39
C GLY A 74 9.90 -13.95 3.23
N THR A 75 9.98 -12.62 3.24
CA THR A 75 10.89 -11.85 4.11
C THR A 75 10.11 -11.10 5.19
N GLU A 76 10.72 -10.91 6.35
CA GLU A 76 10.08 -10.18 7.47
C GLU A 76 9.72 -8.74 7.10
N ASN A 77 10.59 -8.09 6.32
CA ASN A 77 10.49 -6.67 5.97
C ASN A 77 9.94 -6.40 4.55
N LYS A 78 9.43 -7.42 3.85
CA LYS A 78 8.89 -7.29 2.48
C LYS A 78 9.94 -6.86 1.45
N GLY A 79 11.21 -7.19 1.68
CA GLY A 79 12.35 -6.77 0.86
C GLY A 79 12.45 -7.46 -0.51
N LYS A 80 11.81 -8.60 -0.71
CA LYS A 80 11.88 -9.34 -1.99
C LYS A 80 10.96 -8.72 -3.04
N LEU A 81 9.68 -8.56 -2.72
CA LEU A 81 8.67 -7.99 -3.62
C LEU A 81 8.60 -6.47 -3.50
N GLY A 82 8.96 -5.92 -2.34
CA GLY A 82 8.78 -4.52 -2.00
C GLY A 82 7.44 -4.28 -1.30
N ALA A 83 7.48 -3.61 -0.15
CA ALA A 83 6.29 -3.19 0.59
C ALA A 83 5.36 -2.30 -0.26
N ASN A 84 5.94 -1.49 -1.15
CA ASN A 84 5.22 -0.67 -2.11
C ASN A 84 4.48 -1.48 -3.19
N ALA A 85 4.99 -2.65 -3.59
CA ALA A 85 4.26 -3.56 -4.48
C ALA A 85 3.07 -4.21 -3.75
N ILE A 86 3.32 -4.78 -2.56
CA ILE A 86 2.32 -5.47 -1.76
C ILE A 86 1.18 -4.53 -1.34
N LEU A 87 1.52 -3.34 -0.81
CA LEU A 87 0.54 -2.38 -0.32
C LEU A 87 -0.36 -1.85 -1.44
N ALA A 88 0.18 -1.64 -2.65
CA ALA A 88 -0.61 -1.18 -3.79
C ALA A 88 -1.74 -2.18 -4.12
N VAL A 89 -1.42 -3.46 -4.11
CA VAL A 89 -2.39 -4.52 -4.37
C VAL A 89 -3.36 -4.67 -3.19
N SER A 90 -2.86 -4.74 -1.95
CA SER A 90 -3.68 -4.84 -0.73
C SER A 90 -4.78 -3.76 -0.65
N MET A 91 -4.41 -2.50 -0.90
CA MET A 91 -5.37 -1.38 -0.87
C MET A 91 -6.36 -1.40 -2.05
N ALA A 92 -5.94 -1.86 -3.22
CA ALA A 92 -6.82 -2.00 -4.37
C ALA A 92 -7.82 -3.17 -4.18
N VAL A 93 -7.39 -4.25 -3.53
CA VAL A 93 -8.24 -5.37 -3.10
C VAL A 93 -9.27 -4.91 -2.08
N ALA A 94 -8.88 -4.13 -1.06
CA ALA A 94 -9.81 -3.60 -0.08
C ALA A 94 -10.94 -2.77 -0.72
N LYS A 95 -10.61 -1.95 -1.74
CA LYS A 95 -11.61 -1.21 -2.53
C LYS A 95 -12.53 -2.13 -3.32
N ALA A 96 -11.97 -3.18 -3.93
CA ALA A 96 -12.76 -4.19 -4.64
C ALA A 96 -13.69 -4.95 -3.69
N GLY A 97 -13.21 -5.36 -2.51
CA GLY A 97 -14.00 -6.04 -1.49
C GLY A 97 -15.14 -5.19 -0.93
N ALA A 98 -14.90 -3.89 -0.73
CA ALA A 98 -15.97 -2.95 -0.35
C ALA A 98 -17.08 -2.87 -1.40
N ALA A 99 -16.71 -2.79 -2.68
CA ALA A 99 -17.66 -2.77 -3.80
C ALA A 99 -18.40 -4.11 -3.95
N GLU A 100 -17.71 -5.23 -3.72
CA GLU A 100 -18.31 -6.57 -3.71
C GLU A 100 -19.39 -6.69 -2.64
N LYS A 101 -19.12 -6.17 -1.44
CA LYS A 101 -20.09 -6.11 -0.31
C LYS A 101 -21.15 -5.01 -0.45
N GLY A 102 -21.08 -4.16 -1.48
CA GLY A 102 -22.03 -3.06 -1.69
C GLY A 102 -21.99 -1.99 -0.59
N VAL A 103 -20.83 -1.77 0.04
CA VAL A 103 -20.66 -0.79 1.12
C VAL A 103 -19.53 0.21 0.83
N PRO A 104 -19.56 1.42 1.41
CA PRO A 104 -18.43 2.33 1.34
C PRO A 104 -17.15 1.73 1.94
N LEU A 105 -15.98 2.13 1.42
CA LEU A 105 -14.68 1.62 1.87
C LEU A 105 -14.46 1.74 3.38
N TYR A 106 -14.81 2.87 4.00
CA TYR A 106 -14.63 3.06 5.44
C TYR A 106 -15.45 2.04 6.27
N LYS A 107 -16.62 1.64 5.78
CA LYS A 107 -17.49 0.66 6.45
C LYS A 107 -16.92 -0.74 6.27
N TYR A 108 -16.40 -1.05 5.09
CA TYR A 108 -15.70 -2.32 4.85
C TYR A 108 -14.45 -2.46 5.72
N ILE A 109 -13.62 -1.42 5.83
CA ILE A 109 -12.47 -1.41 6.74
C ILE A 109 -12.89 -1.61 8.19
N ALA A 110 -13.98 -0.95 8.63
CA ALA A 110 -14.50 -1.16 9.98
C ALA A 110 -14.95 -2.60 10.23
N GLN A 111 -15.58 -3.26 9.25
CA GLN A 111 -15.94 -4.68 9.34
C GLN A 111 -14.71 -5.57 9.45
N LEU A 112 -13.68 -5.34 8.63
CA LEU A 112 -12.41 -6.07 8.69
C LEU A 112 -11.72 -5.92 10.05
N ALA A 113 -11.80 -4.73 10.65
CA ALA A 113 -11.21 -4.42 11.96
C ALA A 113 -12.08 -4.86 13.15
N GLY A 114 -13.29 -5.39 12.93
CA GLY A 114 -14.23 -5.74 14.01
C GLY A 114 -14.85 -4.53 14.74
N ASN A 115 -14.83 -3.35 14.12
CA ASN A 115 -15.36 -2.12 14.70
C ASN A 115 -16.86 -1.96 14.44
N SER A 116 -17.65 -1.95 15.51
CA SER A 116 -19.11 -1.77 15.43
C SER A 116 -19.57 -0.31 15.39
N LYS A 117 -18.75 0.61 15.92
CA LYS A 117 -19.03 2.04 15.98
C LYS A 117 -17.97 2.83 15.21
N LEU A 118 -18.43 3.65 14.26
CA LEU A 118 -17.58 4.57 13.53
C LEU A 118 -17.44 5.89 14.29
N VAL A 119 -16.27 6.50 14.19
CA VAL A 119 -15.95 7.81 14.79
C VAL A 119 -15.23 8.65 13.74
N LEU A 120 -15.57 9.93 13.65
CA LEU A 120 -14.81 10.89 12.86
C LEU A 120 -13.61 11.37 13.69
N PRO A 121 -12.37 11.30 13.16
CA PRO A 121 -11.22 11.81 13.88
C PRO A 121 -11.21 13.34 13.89
N VAL A 122 -10.67 13.93 14.95
CA VAL A 122 -10.32 15.36 14.95
C VAL A 122 -9.14 15.54 13.98
N PRO A 123 -9.22 16.43 12.98
CA PRO A 123 -8.13 16.64 12.05
C PRO A 123 -6.98 17.41 12.72
N SER A 124 -5.76 16.89 12.60
CA SER A 124 -4.54 17.59 13.00
C SER A 124 -3.86 18.17 11.76
N PHE A 125 -4.01 19.48 11.56
CA PHE A 125 -3.47 20.16 10.40
C PHE A 125 -2.01 20.56 10.63
N ASN A 126 -1.11 20.12 9.75
CA ASN A 126 0.26 20.61 9.71
C ASN A 126 0.29 22.01 9.07
N VAL A 127 0.33 23.04 9.91
CA VAL A 127 0.26 24.46 9.47
C VAL A 127 1.62 25.15 9.34
N ILE A 128 2.66 24.59 9.98
CA ILE A 128 4.03 25.10 9.91
C ILE A 128 4.97 23.90 9.75
N ASN A 129 5.78 23.91 8.70
CA ASN A 129 6.73 22.84 8.38
C ASN A 129 8.14 23.16 8.91
N GLY A 130 8.91 22.13 9.22
CA GLY A 130 10.33 22.17 9.61
C GLY A 130 11.08 20.89 9.17
N GLY A 131 12.35 20.76 9.55
CA GLY A 131 13.17 19.56 9.29
C GLY A 131 13.29 19.20 7.80
N GLU A 132 13.33 17.92 7.46
CA GLU A 132 13.41 17.42 6.07
C GLU A 132 12.23 17.85 5.18
N HIS A 133 11.17 18.42 5.76
CA HIS A 133 9.99 18.89 5.08
C HIS A 133 9.99 20.41 4.80
N ALA A 134 11.06 21.15 5.17
CA ALA A 134 11.18 22.58 4.88
C ALA A 134 12.64 23.06 4.74
N GLY A 135 12.89 24.02 3.85
CA GLY A 135 14.20 24.68 3.72
C GLY A 135 14.36 25.88 4.67
N ASN A 136 14.15 25.68 5.97
CA ASN A 136 14.25 26.74 6.99
C ASN A 136 15.12 26.32 8.18
N GLY A 137 15.43 27.24 9.10
CA GLY A 137 16.26 26.96 10.28
C GLY A 137 15.54 26.23 11.42
N LEU A 138 14.30 25.79 11.22
CA LEU A 138 13.50 25.12 12.24
C LEU A 138 13.90 23.63 12.28
N ALA A 139 14.78 23.30 13.23
CA ALA A 139 15.33 21.95 13.48
C ALA A 139 16.17 21.36 12.32
N MET A 140 17.14 22.15 11.80
CA MET A 140 18.33 21.55 11.18
C MET A 140 19.15 20.76 12.22
#